data_AF-A0A662UR41-F1
#
_entry.id   AF-A0A662UR41-F1
#
_cell.length_a   1.000
_cell.length_b   1.000
_cell.length_c   1.000
_cell.angle_alpha   90.00
_cell.angle_beta   90.00
_cell.angle_gamma   90.00
#
_symmetry.space_group_name_H-M   'P 1'
#
loop_
_entity.id
_entity.type
_entity.pdbx_description
1 polymer ?
#
loop_
_entity_poly.entity_id
_entity_poly.type
_entity_poly.pdbx_seq_one_letter_code
_entity_poly.pdbx_strand_id
1 'polypeptide(L)'
;VLRAGSDVFVVTGILIWLSVAVSAVIDNVPYVATMLPVIDIIAEKVHTDPVVIVWSLLLGATLGGGITYIGASANVVGVRILEKKGYQITFYDFIKKSIPFNLANILSGWILYIWLWLF
;
A
#
# COMPACT_ATOMS: atom_id res chain seq x y z
N VAL A 1 21.59 8.56 11.11
CA VAL A 1 22.20 7.23 10.99
C VAL A 1 21.11 6.29 10.53
N LEU A 2 20.87 6.25 9.21
CA LEU A 2 20.00 5.27 8.59
C LEU A 2 20.93 4.16 8.10
N ARG A 3 20.63 2.90 8.40
CA ARG A 3 21.40 1.74 7.88
C ARG A 3 21.35 1.68 6.36
N ALA A 4 20.25 2.14 5.79
CA ALA A 4 20.08 2.35 4.36
C ALA A 4 20.33 3.84 4.02
N GLY A 5 21.05 4.13 2.94
CA GLY A 5 21.38 5.51 2.54
C GLY A 5 20.13 6.40 2.34
N SER A 6 20.33 7.73 2.26
CA SER A 6 19.25 8.69 2.01
C SER A 6 18.42 8.36 0.76
N ASP A 7 19.06 7.79 -0.25
CA ASP A 7 18.40 7.41 -1.50
C ASP A 7 17.40 6.27 -1.30
N VAL A 8 17.70 5.31 -0.42
CA VAL A 8 16.79 4.20 -0.11
C VAL A 8 15.55 4.72 0.62
N PHE A 9 15.71 5.66 1.55
CA PHE A 9 14.58 6.29 2.24
C PHE A 9 13.64 7.00 1.25
N VAL A 10 14.19 7.78 0.32
CA VAL A 10 13.39 8.49 -0.69
C VAL A 10 12.68 7.52 -1.62
N VAL A 11 13.40 6.53 -2.16
CA VAL A 11 12.84 5.56 -3.12
C VAL A 11 11.75 4.71 -2.49
N THR A 12 11.97 4.18 -1.28
CA THR A 12 10.97 3.34 -0.59
C THR A 12 9.77 4.15 -0.12
N GLY A 13 9.98 5.41 0.30
CA GLY A 13 8.90 6.34 0.60
C GLY A 13 8.02 6.62 -0.63
N ILE A 14 8.63 6.94 -1.78
CA ILE A 14 7.91 7.12 -3.04
C ILE A 14 7.16 5.84 -3.42
N LEU A 15 7.82 4.69 -3.32
CA LEU A 15 7.23 3.40 -3.67
C LEU A 15 6.03 3.07 -2.79
N ILE A 16 6.08 3.33 -1.48
CA ILE A 16 4.95 3.14 -0.56
C ILE A 16 3.75 3.97 -1.02
N TRP A 17 3.93 5.29 -1.20
CA TRP A 17 2.81 6.18 -1.52
C TRP A 17 2.25 5.94 -2.92
N LEU A 18 3.10 5.63 -3.89
CA LEU A 18 2.67 5.22 -5.23
C LEU A 18 1.89 3.90 -5.16
N SER A 19 2.38 2.93 -4.40
CA SER A 19 1.72 1.65 -4.20
C SER A 19 0.35 1.81 -3.55
N VAL A 20 0.22 2.69 -2.56
CA VAL A 20 -1.06 3.04 -1.93
C VAL A 20 -2.04 3.57 -2.97
N ALA A 21 -1.61 4.49 -3.83
CA ALA A 21 -2.45 5.08 -4.86
C ALA A 21 -2.89 4.07 -5.93
N VAL A 22 -1.98 3.21 -6.38
CA VAL A 22 -2.26 2.18 -7.40
C VAL A 22 -3.17 1.09 -6.83
N SER A 23 -2.88 0.60 -5.64
CA SER A 23 -3.65 -0.45 -4.97
C SER A 23 -5.05 0.02 -4.56
N ALA A 24 -5.26 1.33 -4.39
CA ALA A 24 -6.59 1.88 -4.20
C ALA A 24 -7.55 1.54 -5.36
N VAL A 25 -7.05 1.13 -6.53
CA VAL A 25 -7.87 0.73 -7.69
C VAL A 25 -7.60 -0.71 -8.14
N ILE A 26 -6.36 -1.18 -8.00
CA ILE A 26 -5.92 -2.51 -8.46
C ILE A 26 -5.74 -3.43 -7.26
N ASP A 27 -6.25 -4.67 -7.35
CA ASP A 27 -6.05 -5.66 -6.29
C ASP A 27 -4.56 -5.96 -6.03
N ASN A 28 -4.24 -6.30 -4.79
CA ASN A 28 -2.86 -6.34 -4.31
C ASN A 28 -2.04 -7.44 -4.99
N VAL A 29 -2.66 -8.58 -5.29
CA VAL A 29 -2.00 -9.75 -5.88
C VAL A 29 -1.45 -9.46 -7.28
N PRO A 30 -2.26 -9.01 -8.27
CA PRO A 30 -1.74 -8.69 -9.59
C PRO A 30 -0.75 -7.53 -9.53
N TYR A 31 -0.98 -6.52 -8.67
CA TYR A 31 -0.06 -5.40 -8.55
C TYR A 31 1.34 -5.83 -8.09
N VAL A 32 1.44 -6.59 -6.99
CA VAL A 32 2.72 -7.08 -6.49
C VAL A 32 3.41 -7.96 -7.53
N ALA A 33 2.68 -8.87 -8.19
CA ALA A 33 3.25 -9.74 -9.22
C ALA A 33 3.90 -8.94 -10.37
N THR A 34 3.29 -7.83 -10.78
CA THR A 34 3.87 -6.97 -11.83
C THR A 34 5.10 -6.18 -11.39
N MET A 35 5.21 -5.88 -10.10
CA MET A 35 6.30 -5.08 -9.54
C MET A 35 7.53 -5.89 -9.16
N LEU A 36 7.43 -7.22 -9.02
CA LEU A 36 8.57 -8.10 -8.71
C LEU A 36 9.82 -7.82 -9.56
N PRO A 37 9.78 -7.78 -10.91
CA PRO A 37 10.98 -7.47 -11.69
C PRO A 37 11.49 -6.04 -11.48
N VAL A 38 10.61 -5.10 -11.12
CA VAL A 38 10.99 -3.70 -10.87
C VAL A 38 11.75 -3.56 -9.55
N ILE A 39 11.42 -4.38 -8.55
CA ILE A 39 12.10 -4.39 -7.24
C ILE A 39 13.58 -4.70 -7.41
N ASP A 40 13.93 -5.74 -8.17
CA ASP A 40 15.33 -6.14 -8.37
C ASP A 40 16.13 -5.00 -9.03
N ILE A 41 15.56 -4.36 -10.04
CA ILE A 41 16.17 -3.21 -10.74
C ILE A 41 16.37 -2.03 -9.78
N ILE A 42 15.39 -1.74 -8.93
CA ILE A 42 15.48 -0.65 -7.96
C ILE A 42 16.57 -0.96 -6.92
N ALA A 43 16.57 -2.18 -6.38
CA ALA A 43 17.49 -2.61 -5.35
C ALA A 43 18.95 -2.55 -5.81
N GLU A 44 19.22 -2.98 -7.05
CA GLU A 44 20.54 -2.87 -7.68
C GLU A 44 20.99 -1.40 -7.79
N LYS A 45 20.10 -0.50 -8.23
CA LYS A 45 20.41 0.92 -8.43
C LYS A 45 20.71 1.69 -7.13
N VAL A 46 20.06 1.33 -6.03
CA VAL A 46 20.28 1.98 -4.72
C VAL A 46 21.19 1.16 -3.80
N HIS A 47 21.80 0.09 -4.33
CA HIS A 47 22.73 -0.79 -3.62
C HIS A 47 22.21 -1.29 -2.28
N THR A 48 20.96 -1.75 -2.24
CA THR A 48 20.31 -2.29 -1.03
C THR A 48 19.83 -3.72 -1.25
N ASP A 49 19.58 -4.44 -0.16
CA ASP A 49 18.91 -5.74 -0.22
C ASP A 49 17.49 -5.56 -0.83
N PRO A 50 17.13 -6.30 -1.91
CA PRO A 50 15.79 -6.27 -2.49
C PRO A 50 14.66 -6.45 -1.48
N VAL A 51 14.90 -7.21 -0.40
CA VAL A 51 13.93 -7.41 0.69
C VAL A 51 13.46 -6.07 1.28
N VAL A 52 14.35 -5.08 1.42
CA VAL A 52 14.00 -3.74 1.92
C VAL A 52 12.99 -3.06 1.00
N ILE A 53 13.15 -3.20 -0.32
CA ILE A 53 12.25 -2.64 -1.33
C ILE A 53 10.94 -3.41 -1.37
N VAL A 54 10.98 -4.76 -1.30
CA VAL A 54 9.78 -5.62 -1.25
C VAL A 54 8.87 -5.22 -0.11
N TRP A 55 9.39 -5.02 1.10
CA TRP A 55 8.56 -4.65 2.24
C TRP A 55 7.90 -3.29 2.09
N SER A 56 8.55 -2.34 1.42
CA SER A 56 7.94 -1.04 1.10
C SER A 56 6.78 -1.18 0.11
N LEU A 57 6.94 -2.02 -0.93
CA LEU A 57 5.87 -2.36 -1.87
C LEU A 57 4.71 -3.07 -1.16
N LEU A 58 5.00 -4.11 -0.36
CA LEU A 58 3.98 -4.90 0.33
C LEU A 58 3.15 -4.05 1.28
N LEU A 59 3.78 -3.11 1.99
CA LEU A 59 3.08 -2.17 2.87
C LEU A 59 2.11 -1.30 2.08
N GLY A 60 2.58 -0.64 1.02
CA GLY A 60 1.73 0.24 0.23
C GLY A 60 0.64 -0.50 -0.53
N ALA A 61 0.95 -1.67 -1.10
CA ALA A 61 -0.01 -2.53 -1.76
C ALA A 61 -1.05 -3.06 -0.77
N THR A 62 -0.66 -3.56 0.39
CA THR A 62 -1.63 -4.18 1.31
C THR A 62 -2.58 -3.15 1.93
N LEU A 63 -2.06 -1.96 2.26
CA LEU A 63 -2.83 -0.91 2.94
C LEU A 63 -3.58 0.00 1.97
N GLY A 64 -3.14 0.12 0.72
CA GLY A 64 -3.80 0.96 -0.30
C GLY A 64 -5.20 0.49 -0.67
N GLY A 65 -5.40 -0.83 -0.80
CA GLY A 65 -6.66 -1.44 -1.24
C GLY A 65 -7.85 -1.18 -0.31
N GLY A 66 -7.60 -0.68 0.90
CA GLY A 66 -8.65 -0.26 1.84
C GLY A 66 -9.27 1.12 1.56
N ILE A 67 -8.65 1.95 0.71
CA ILE A 67 -9.12 3.32 0.43
C ILE A 67 -10.43 3.32 -0.35
N THR A 68 -10.53 2.48 -1.38
CA THR A 68 -11.77 2.31 -2.16
C THR A 68 -12.35 0.92 -1.91
N TYR A 69 -13.65 0.76 -2.17
CA TYR A 69 -14.25 -0.56 -2.00
C TYR A 69 -13.90 -1.53 -3.14
N ILE A 70 -13.42 -1.03 -4.28
CA ILE A 70 -13.01 -1.86 -5.43
C ILE A 70 -11.57 -2.34 -5.33
N GLY A 71 -10.73 -1.66 -4.54
CA GLY A 71 -9.30 -1.98 -4.39
C GLY A 71 -9.04 -3.31 -3.68
N ALA A 72 -10.03 -3.87 -2.97
CA ALA A 72 -9.91 -5.18 -2.35
C ALA A 72 -11.22 -5.97 -2.43
N SER A 73 -11.11 -7.26 -2.74
CA SER A 73 -12.26 -8.17 -2.83
C SER A 73 -13.10 -8.22 -1.54
N ALA A 74 -12.46 -8.15 -0.37
CA ALA A 74 -13.12 -8.11 0.93
C ALA A 74 -14.06 -6.90 1.09
N ASN A 75 -13.64 -5.73 0.57
CA ASN A 75 -14.45 -4.51 0.66
C ASN A 75 -15.67 -4.59 -0.26
N VAL A 76 -15.50 -5.12 -1.49
CA VAL A 76 -16.62 -5.38 -2.42
C VAL A 76 -17.66 -6.30 -1.76
N VAL A 77 -17.22 -7.38 -1.14
CA VAL A 77 -18.11 -8.32 -0.43
C VAL A 77 -18.83 -7.62 0.73
N GLY A 78 -18.12 -6.81 1.52
CA GLY A 78 -18.71 -6.04 2.62
C GLY A 78 -19.80 -5.07 2.16
N VAL A 79 -19.53 -4.30 1.11
CA VAL A 79 -20.53 -3.41 0.48
C VAL A 79 -21.72 -4.21 0.00
N ARG A 80 -21.50 -5.36 -0.67
CA ARG A 80 -22.58 -6.20 -1.18
C ARG A 80 -23.48 -6.76 -0.08
N ILE A 81 -22.93 -7.07 1.10
CA ILE A 81 -23.71 -7.50 2.27
C ILE A 81 -24.58 -6.36 2.80
N LEU A 82 -24.06 -5.12 2.80
CA LEU A 82 -24.81 -3.94 3.23
C LEU A 82 -25.93 -3.58 2.25
N GLU A 83 -25.68 -3.68 0.94
CA GLU A 83 -26.69 -3.55 -0.11
C GLU A 83 -27.85 -4.54 0.07
N LYS A 84 -27.55 -5.81 0.38
CA LYS A 84 -28.56 -6.83 0.67
C LYS A 84 -29.44 -6.51 1.88
N LYS A 85 -28.95 -5.68 2.82
CA LYS A 85 -29.70 -5.20 3.99
C LYS A 85 -30.44 -3.89 3.72
N GLY A 86 -30.42 -3.39 2.48
CA GLY A 86 -31.09 -2.14 2.08
C GLY A 86 -30.25 -0.88 2.21
N TYR A 87 -28.96 -0.98 2.59
CA TYR A 87 -28.07 0.17 2.63
C TYR A 87 -27.46 0.43 1.25
N GLN A 88 -27.71 1.60 0.68
CA GLN A 88 -27.05 2.05 -0.53
C GLN A 88 -25.74 2.73 -0.15
N ILE A 89 -24.61 2.21 -0.64
CA ILE A 89 -23.29 2.78 -0.38
C ILE A 89 -22.74 3.33 -1.69
N THR A 90 -22.54 4.63 -1.75
CA THR A 90 -21.87 5.25 -2.90
C THR A 90 -20.36 5.09 -2.78
N PHE A 91 -19.66 5.17 -3.91
CA PHE A 91 -18.20 5.17 -3.95
C PHE A 91 -17.59 6.29 -3.10
N TYR A 92 -18.20 7.49 -3.16
CA TYR A 92 -17.75 8.62 -2.37
C TYR A 92 -17.97 8.42 -0.86
N ASP A 93 -19.10 7.84 -0.45
CA ASP A 93 -19.38 7.57 0.97
C ASP A 93 -18.37 6.60 1.58
N PHE A 94 -18.00 5.56 0.82
CA PHE A 94 -16.98 4.61 1.25
C PHE A 94 -15.64 5.30 1.43
N ILE A 95 -15.16 6.01 0.40
CA ILE A 95 -13.86 6.70 0.44
C ILE A 95 -13.80 7.69 1.62
N LYS A 96 -14.83 8.53 1.77
CA LYS A 96 -14.88 9.54 2.84
C LYS A 96 -14.75 8.91 4.23
N LYS A 97 -15.36 7.74 4.44
CA LYS A 97 -15.27 6.99 5.70
C LYS A 97 -13.96 6.22 5.83
N SER A 98 -13.43 5.66 4.75
CA SER A 98 -12.25 4.80 4.75
C SER A 98 -10.94 5.56 4.84
N ILE A 99 -10.84 6.77 4.29
CA ILE A 99 -9.62 7.60 4.32
C ILE A 99 -9.00 7.75 5.71
N PRO A 100 -9.71 8.21 6.77
CA PRO A 100 -9.07 8.46 8.06
C PRO A 100 -8.47 7.18 8.68
N PHE A 101 -9.17 6.04 8.56
CA PHE A 101 -8.69 4.76 9.07
C PHE A 101 -7.51 4.23 8.26
N ASN A 102 -7.58 4.30 6.93
CA ASN A 102 -6.49 3.83 6.07
C ASN A 102 -5.25 4.72 6.22
N LEU A 103 -5.42 6.03 6.33
CA LEU A 103 -4.30 6.95 6.53
C LEU A 103 -3.58 6.65 7.86
N ALA A 104 -4.32 6.41 8.93
CA ALA A 104 -3.73 5.99 10.21
C ALA A 104 -2.97 4.65 10.08
N ASN A 105 -3.50 3.68 9.34
CA ASN A 105 -2.83 2.41 9.08
C ASN A 105 -1.56 2.59 8.22
N ILE A 106 -1.61 3.40 7.17
CA ILE A 106 -0.47 3.68 6.28
C ILE A 106 0.64 4.40 7.04
N LEU A 107 0.30 5.41 7.85
CA LEU A 107 1.28 6.15 8.64
C LEU A 107 1.92 5.26 9.71
N SER A 108 1.13 4.46 10.43
CA SER A 108 1.67 3.53 11.42
C SER A 108 2.56 2.46 10.77
N GLY A 109 2.13 1.89 9.64
CA GLY A 109 2.94 0.99 8.83
C GLY A 109 4.24 1.64 8.38
N TRP A 110 4.19 2.87 7.86
CA TRP A 110 5.36 3.57 7.34
C TRP A 110 6.39 3.85 8.44
N ILE A 111 5.94 4.26 9.63
CA ILE A 111 6.81 4.43 10.80
C ILE A 111 7.46 3.11 11.20
N LEU A 112 6.69 2.02 11.26
CA LEU A 112 7.22 0.67 11.57
C LEU A 112 8.22 0.21 10.50
N TYR A 113 7.95 0.47 9.22
CA TYR A 113 8.86 0.15 8.13
C TYR A 113 10.19 0.89 8.29
N ILE A 114 10.15 2.21 8.52
CA ILE A 114 11.34 3.02 8.75
C ILE A 114 12.14 2.47 9.95
N TRP A 115 11.46 2.14 11.05
CA TRP A 115 12.11 1.62 12.25
C TRP A 115 12.74 0.24 12.08
N LEU A 116 12.11 -0.66 11.33
CA LEU A 116 12.62 -2.02 11.12
C LEU A 116 13.69 -2.14 10.04
N TRP A 117 13.56 -1.35 8.96
CA TRP A 117 14.35 -1.55 7.74
C TRP A 117 15.34 -0.43 7.45
N LEU A 118 15.10 0.79 7.93
CA LEU A 118 15.95 1.95 7.61
C LEU A 118 16.78 2.44 8.81
N PHE A 119 16.36 2.17 10.05
CA PHE A 119 17.15 2.39 11.27
C PHE A 119 17.98 1.15 11.66
#